data_AF-A0A939UWI9-F1
#
_entry.id   AF-A0A939UWI9-F1
#
_cell.length_a   1.000
_cell.length_b   1.000
_cell.length_c   1.000
_cell.angle_alpha   90.00
_cell.angle_beta   90.00
_cell.angle_gamma   90.00
#
_symmetry.space_group_name_H-M   'P 1'
#
loop_
_entity.id
_entity.type
_entity.pdbx_description
1 polymer ?
#
loop_
_entity_poly.entity_id
_entity_poly.type
_entity_poly.pdbx_seq_one_letter_code
_entity_poly.pdbx_strand_id
1 'polypeptide(L)'
;MQNETDCPGHQLPADVRFLQEPVPQSLDGVCGEWCVTTEILSEYMEILEQKTNAWFAEVIVNAIVNNENTIRVAPSFFFDLIQANPDDNKFVDCAVCGNAEYIVSNDSHFRILNDIDWPKLQLVTIQDYVNEIDSNV
;
A
#
# COMPACT_ATOMS: atom_id res chain seq x y z
N MET A 1 -5.70 -8.29 40.40
CA MET A 1 -5.62 -8.93 39.08
C MET A 1 -5.39 -7.83 38.07
N GLN A 2 -4.13 -7.54 37.80
CA GLN A 2 -3.72 -6.81 36.60
C GLN A 2 -3.21 -7.90 35.67
N ASN A 3 -3.76 -8.00 34.46
CA ASN A 3 -3.25 -8.96 33.49
C ASN A 3 -2.12 -8.28 32.70
N GLU A 4 -0.96 -8.91 32.75
CA GLU A 4 0.23 -8.53 32.01
C GLU A 4 0.08 -9.01 30.57
N THR A 5 0.07 -8.07 29.62
CA THR A 5 0.51 -8.31 28.23
C THR A 5 1.54 -7.24 27.91
N ASP A 6 2.65 -7.30 28.65
CA ASP A 6 3.88 -6.57 28.36
C ASP A 6 4.67 -7.39 27.34
N CYS A 7 4.61 -7.01 26.06
CA CYS A 7 5.37 -7.65 25.00
C CYS A 7 6.75 -6.96 24.90
N PRO A 8 7.86 -7.64 25.19
CA PRO A 8 9.15 -6.99 25.33
C PRO A 8 9.77 -6.65 23.97
N GLY A 9 9.90 -5.35 23.69
CA GLY A 9 10.99 -4.78 22.90
C GLY A 9 11.25 -5.36 21.51
N HIS A 10 10.47 -4.91 20.52
CA HIS A 10 11.04 -4.64 19.20
C HIS A 10 10.65 -3.23 18.76
N GLN A 11 11.65 -2.35 18.65
CA GLN A 11 11.47 -1.08 17.98
C GLN A 11 11.62 -1.34 16.49
N LEU A 12 10.49 -1.50 15.81
CA LEU A 12 10.43 -1.65 14.36
C LEU A 12 11.01 -0.39 13.69
N PRO A 13 11.72 -0.53 12.56
CA PRO A 13 12.13 0.60 11.74
C PRO A 13 10.90 1.24 11.07
N ALA A 14 11.02 2.47 10.60
CA ALA A 14 9.90 3.41 10.41
C ALA A 14 9.42 3.55 8.94
N ASP A 15 9.57 2.50 8.12
CA ASP A 15 9.68 2.62 6.65
C ASP A 15 8.79 1.68 5.82
N VAL A 16 7.98 0.81 6.43
CA VAL A 16 7.27 -0.28 5.71
C VAL A 16 5.84 0.11 5.31
N ARG A 17 5.60 0.38 4.00
CA ARG A 17 4.26 0.70 3.45
C ARG A 17 3.95 0.02 2.11
N PHE A 18 2.74 -0.53 1.96
CA PHE A 18 2.33 -1.38 0.81
C PHE A 18 1.02 -0.98 0.11
N LEU A 19 0.68 -1.71 -0.96
CA LEU A 19 -0.54 -1.74 -1.78
C LEU A 19 -0.52 -3.09 -2.57
N GLN A 20 -1.58 -3.79 -2.97
CA GLN A 20 -3.03 -3.74 -2.67
C GLN A 20 -3.67 -5.12 -3.02
N GLU A 21 -5.01 -5.27 -2.86
CA GLU A 21 -5.87 -6.43 -3.21
C GLU A 21 -5.72 -7.74 -2.39
N PRO A 22 -6.83 -8.48 -2.19
CA PRO A 22 -7.89 -8.21 -1.23
C PRO A 22 -7.56 -8.74 0.19
N VAL A 23 -8.09 -8.07 1.22
CA VAL A 23 -7.79 -8.35 2.65
C VAL A 23 -8.07 -9.81 3.07
N PRO A 24 -7.05 -10.59 3.49
CA PRO A 24 -7.24 -11.89 4.12
C PRO A 24 -7.97 -11.76 5.46
N GLN A 25 -8.75 -12.77 5.85
CA GLN A 25 -9.62 -12.72 7.03
C GLN A 25 -8.93 -12.71 8.41
N SER A 26 -7.61 -12.59 8.46
CA SER A 26 -6.84 -12.36 9.69
C SER A 26 -5.58 -11.54 9.38
N LEU A 27 -5.56 -10.28 9.83
CA LEU A 27 -4.36 -9.42 9.83
C LEU A 27 -3.71 -9.36 11.23
N ASP A 28 -4.06 -10.30 12.11
CA ASP A 28 -3.56 -10.39 13.47
C ASP A 28 -2.06 -10.78 13.48
N GLY A 29 -1.17 -9.80 13.27
CA GLY A 29 0.29 -9.95 13.40
C GLY A 29 1.15 -9.37 12.27
N VAL A 30 0.58 -8.88 11.17
CA VAL A 30 1.37 -8.29 10.07
C VAL A 30 1.71 -6.82 10.39
N CYS A 31 2.99 -6.55 10.64
CA CYS A 31 3.49 -5.24 11.09
C CYS A 31 3.85 -4.28 9.94
N GLY A 32 2.93 -4.07 8.99
CA GLY A 32 3.12 -3.16 7.85
C GLY A 32 1.99 -2.13 7.71
N GLU A 33 2.35 -0.89 7.39
CA GLU A 33 1.40 0.18 7.03
C GLU A 33 1.05 0.12 5.52
N TRP A 34 0.13 0.97 5.04
CA TRP A 34 -0.11 1.19 3.61
C TRP A 34 -0.53 2.61 3.26
N CYS A 35 0.01 3.15 2.16
CA CYS A 35 -0.25 4.50 1.69
C CYS A 35 -1.48 4.56 0.80
N VAL A 36 -2.41 5.48 1.08
CA VAL A 36 -3.55 5.77 0.19
C VAL A 36 -3.73 7.26 -0.05
N THR A 37 -4.03 7.66 -1.29
CA THR A 37 -4.49 9.02 -1.63
C THR A 37 -6.00 9.02 -1.88
N THR A 38 -6.61 10.21 -1.89
CA THR A 38 -8.02 10.37 -2.32
C THR A 38 -8.26 9.88 -3.74
N GLU A 39 -7.29 10.04 -4.65
CA GLU A 39 -7.40 9.62 -6.05
C GLU A 39 -7.38 8.10 -6.19
N ILE A 40 -6.46 7.41 -5.48
CA ILE A 40 -6.43 5.95 -5.41
C ILE A 40 -7.75 5.41 -4.81
N LEU A 41 -8.23 6.00 -3.71
CA LEU A 41 -9.49 5.56 -3.09
C LEU A 41 -10.71 5.80 -4.01
N SER A 42 -10.71 6.86 -4.82
CA SER A 42 -11.77 7.14 -5.80
C SER A 42 -11.77 6.13 -6.93
N GLU A 43 -10.60 5.78 -7.47
CA GLU A 43 -10.48 4.73 -8.50
C GLU A 43 -10.91 3.36 -7.96
N TYR A 44 -10.49 3.00 -6.76
CA TYR A 44 -10.93 1.77 -6.12
C TYR A 44 -12.44 1.75 -5.87
N MET A 45 -13.04 2.88 -5.48
CA MET A 45 -14.50 3.00 -5.41
C MET A 45 -15.14 2.72 -6.78
N GLU A 46 -14.69 3.38 -7.85
CA GLU A 46 -15.23 3.17 -9.21
C GLU A 46 -15.13 1.71 -9.66
N ILE A 47 -13.95 1.07 -9.53
CA ILE A 47 -13.74 -0.32 -9.94
C ILE A 47 -14.54 -1.31 -9.07
N LEU A 48 -14.68 -1.05 -7.76
CA LEU A 48 -15.51 -1.86 -6.87
C LEU A 48 -17.00 -1.70 -7.19
N GLU A 49 -17.46 -0.49 -7.53
CA GLU A 49 -18.84 -0.25 -7.96
C GLU A 49 -19.17 -1.00 -9.26
N GLN A 50 -18.28 -0.94 -10.26
CA GLN A 50 -18.43 -1.68 -11.52
C GLN A 50 -18.49 -3.20 -11.31
N LYS A 51 -17.73 -3.73 -10.34
CA LYS A 51 -17.69 -5.18 -10.02
C LYS A 51 -18.79 -5.63 -9.05
N THR A 52 -19.39 -4.72 -8.28
CA THR A 52 -20.31 -5.06 -7.17
C THR A 52 -21.55 -4.14 -7.12
N ASN A 53 -21.59 -3.15 -6.23
CA ASN A 53 -22.57 -2.08 -6.12
C ASN A 53 -22.06 -0.98 -5.18
N ALA A 54 -22.61 0.24 -5.28
CA ALA A 54 -22.24 1.42 -4.50
C ALA A 54 -22.12 1.17 -2.98
N TRP A 55 -23.12 0.53 -2.37
CA TRP A 55 -23.11 0.28 -0.93
C TRP A 55 -21.96 -0.65 -0.51
N PHE A 56 -21.70 -1.71 -1.28
CA PHE A 56 -20.63 -2.66 -0.95
C PHE A 56 -19.24 -2.07 -1.23
N ALA A 57 -19.09 -1.29 -2.30
CA ALA A 57 -17.87 -0.52 -2.59
C ALA A 57 -17.56 0.48 -1.46
N GLU A 58 -18.56 1.25 -1.00
CA GLU A 58 -18.43 2.16 0.14
C GLU A 58 -18.00 1.43 1.42
N VAL A 59 -18.58 0.26 1.72
CA VAL A 59 -18.19 -0.56 2.88
C VAL A 59 -16.72 -1.01 2.80
N ILE A 60 -16.25 -1.46 1.63
CA ILE A 60 -14.84 -1.87 1.43
C ILE A 60 -13.89 -0.66 1.55
N VAL A 61 -14.18 0.44 0.88
CA VAL A 61 -13.34 1.66 0.93
C VAL A 61 -13.29 2.22 2.35
N ASN A 62 -14.40 2.20 3.10
CA ASN A 62 -14.41 2.57 4.51
C ASN A 62 -13.62 1.57 5.38
N ALA A 63 -13.65 0.27 5.10
CA ALA A 63 -12.83 -0.71 5.82
C ALA A 63 -11.33 -0.46 5.60
N ILE A 64 -10.92 -0.08 4.38
CA ILE A 64 -9.55 0.36 4.09
C ILE A 64 -9.27 1.65 4.88
N VAL A 65 -10.05 2.71 4.71
CA VAL A 65 -9.82 4.03 5.33
C VAL A 65 -9.72 3.99 6.86
N ASN A 66 -10.48 3.11 7.52
CA ASN A 66 -10.54 3.03 8.99
C ASN A 66 -9.61 1.95 9.59
N ASN A 67 -8.80 1.25 8.78
CA ASN A 67 -7.79 0.33 9.30
C ASN A 67 -6.64 1.12 9.93
N GLU A 68 -6.11 0.65 11.06
CA GLU A 68 -5.05 1.32 11.82
C GLU A 68 -3.71 1.42 11.08
N ASN A 69 -3.46 0.50 10.14
CA ASN A 69 -2.28 0.50 9.26
C ASN A 69 -2.44 1.46 8.06
N THR A 70 -3.60 2.09 7.86
CA THR A 70 -3.85 2.97 6.71
C THR A 70 -3.31 4.37 6.93
N ILE A 71 -2.36 4.77 6.08
CA ILE A 71 -1.79 6.11 6.09
C ILE A 71 -2.29 6.91 4.90
N ARG A 72 -3.03 7.98 5.19
CA ARG A 72 -3.54 8.92 4.20
C ARG A 72 -2.43 9.88 3.75
N VAL A 73 -2.08 9.81 2.48
CA VAL A 73 -1.07 10.65 1.83
C VAL A 73 -1.78 11.69 0.96
N ALA A 74 -1.32 12.94 1.04
CA ALA A 74 -1.66 14.00 0.10
C ALA A 74 -0.36 14.38 -0.65
N PRO A 75 -0.13 13.88 -1.87
CA PRO A 75 1.11 14.14 -2.59
C PRO A 75 1.35 15.63 -2.80
N SER A 76 2.54 16.08 -2.42
CA SER A 76 3.00 17.47 -2.63
C SER A 76 4.00 17.60 -3.78
N PHE A 77 4.46 16.46 -4.31
CA PHE A 77 5.34 16.34 -5.47
C PHE A 77 4.77 15.29 -6.41
N PHE A 78 4.95 15.54 -7.71
CA PHE A 78 4.55 14.68 -8.81
C PHE A 78 5.79 14.43 -9.65
N PHE A 79 6.20 13.17 -9.79
CA PHE A 79 7.49 12.83 -10.41
C PHE A 79 7.39 12.51 -11.90
N ASP A 80 6.19 12.14 -12.37
CA ASP A 80 5.89 11.78 -13.77
C ASP A 80 6.89 10.76 -14.38
N LEU A 81 7.17 9.69 -13.63
CA LEU A 81 8.14 8.66 -14.03
C LEU A 81 7.55 7.69 -15.06
N ILE A 82 6.25 7.38 -14.97
CA ILE A 82 5.58 6.37 -15.80
C ILE A 82 4.97 7.02 -17.04
N GLN A 83 5.83 7.31 -18.03
CA GLN A 83 5.42 7.92 -19.30
C GLN A 83 4.54 7.01 -20.19
N ALA A 84 4.55 5.69 -19.95
CA ALA A 84 3.75 4.73 -20.73
C ALA A 84 2.24 4.79 -20.40
N ASN A 85 1.93 5.08 -19.13
CA ASN A 85 0.58 5.33 -18.65
C ASN A 85 0.66 6.39 -17.53
N PRO A 86 0.49 7.70 -17.85
CA PRO A 86 0.67 8.77 -16.88
C PRO A 86 -0.25 8.70 -15.65
N ASP A 87 -1.33 7.93 -15.74
CA ASP A 87 -2.26 7.70 -14.63
C ASP A 87 -1.62 6.89 -13.50
N ASP A 88 -0.74 5.93 -13.82
CA ASP A 88 -0.05 5.07 -12.83
C ASP A 88 0.91 5.86 -11.92
N ASN A 89 1.28 7.09 -12.30
CA ASN A 89 2.06 7.98 -11.44
C ASN A 89 1.37 8.25 -10.09
N LYS A 90 0.03 8.20 -10.00
CA LYS A 90 -0.69 8.43 -8.73
C LYS A 90 -0.23 7.48 -7.62
N PHE A 91 0.18 6.26 -7.97
CA PHE A 91 0.72 5.26 -7.06
C PHE A 91 2.18 5.54 -6.68
N VAL A 92 2.99 5.99 -7.65
CA VAL A 92 4.39 6.41 -7.42
C VAL A 92 4.44 7.63 -6.51
N ASP A 93 3.67 8.67 -6.81
CA ASP A 93 3.62 9.91 -6.05
C ASP A 93 3.08 9.68 -4.63
N CYS A 94 2.12 8.75 -4.48
CA CYS A 94 1.65 8.25 -3.18
C CYS A 94 2.76 7.55 -2.39
N ALA A 95 3.50 6.64 -3.02
CA ALA A 95 4.58 5.88 -2.39
C ALA A 95 5.73 6.81 -1.95
N VAL A 96 6.22 7.70 -2.82
CA VAL A 96 7.31 8.62 -2.48
C VAL A 96 6.88 9.64 -1.41
N CYS A 97 5.73 10.30 -1.57
CA CYS A 97 5.26 11.28 -0.57
C CYS A 97 4.86 10.62 0.75
N GLY A 98 4.49 9.34 0.72
CA GLY A 98 4.22 8.52 1.89
C GLY A 98 5.46 7.88 2.53
N ASN A 99 6.65 8.07 1.95
CA ASN A 99 7.90 7.40 2.36
C ASN A 99 7.74 5.87 2.47
N ALA A 100 7.11 5.27 1.46
CA ALA A 100 7.04 3.82 1.32
C ALA A 100 8.37 3.26 0.80
N GLU A 101 8.83 2.15 1.34
CA GLU A 101 9.97 1.41 0.80
C GLU A 101 9.65 0.68 -0.51
N TYR A 102 8.40 0.20 -0.64
CA TYR A 102 7.99 -0.70 -1.72
C TYR A 102 6.78 -0.18 -2.51
N ILE A 103 6.72 -0.56 -3.79
CA ILE A 103 5.48 -0.70 -4.54
C ILE A 103 5.31 -2.18 -4.83
N VAL A 104 4.23 -2.79 -4.35
CA VAL A 104 3.89 -4.17 -4.67
C VAL A 104 2.93 -4.20 -5.86
N SER A 105 3.42 -4.70 -6.98
CA SER A 105 2.66 -4.79 -8.22
C SER A 105 3.25 -5.84 -9.16
N ASN A 106 2.36 -6.54 -9.86
CA ASN A 106 2.74 -7.43 -10.96
C ASN A 106 2.68 -6.71 -12.33
N ASP A 107 2.28 -5.43 -12.37
CA ASP A 107 2.17 -4.67 -13.62
C ASP A 107 3.55 -4.26 -14.16
N SER A 108 3.71 -4.48 -15.47
CA SER A 108 4.89 -4.09 -16.23
C SER A 108 5.16 -2.59 -16.30
N HIS A 109 4.14 -1.72 -16.13
CA HIS A 109 4.32 -0.26 -16.22
C HIS A 109 5.28 0.28 -15.14
N PHE A 110 5.26 -0.31 -13.95
CA PHE A 110 6.15 0.08 -12.84
C PHE A 110 7.60 -0.39 -13.03
N ARG A 111 7.93 -1.22 -14.02
CA ARG A 111 9.30 -1.78 -14.16
C ARG A 111 10.38 -0.72 -14.35
N ILE A 112 10.02 0.47 -14.84
CA ILE A 112 10.91 1.63 -14.94
C ILE A 112 11.51 2.03 -13.58
N LEU A 113 10.85 1.72 -12.47
CA LEU A 113 11.34 1.99 -11.11
C LEU A 113 12.60 1.17 -10.75
N ASN A 114 12.93 0.11 -11.50
CA ASN A 114 14.19 -0.62 -11.31
C ASN A 114 15.40 0.11 -11.91
N ASP A 115 15.18 1.00 -12.89
CA ASP A 115 16.22 1.68 -13.65
C ASP A 115 16.48 3.13 -13.16
N ILE A 116 15.70 3.62 -12.19
CA ILE A 116 15.87 4.97 -11.61
C ILE A 116 16.80 4.96 -10.38
N ASP A 117 17.72 5.91 -10.32
CA ASP A 117 18.55 6.15 -9.14
C ASP A 117 17.77 6.88 -8.02
N TRP A 118 16.81 7.73 -8.40
CA TRP A 118 16.00 8.54 -7.49
C TRP A 118 14.69 9.04 -8.15
N PRO A 119 13.56 9.13 -7.43
CA PRO A 119 13.33 8.65 -6.06
C PRO A 119 13.39 7.12 -5.99
N LYS A 120 14.00 6.59 -4.93
CA LYS A 120 14.26 5.15 -4.83
C LYS A 120 13.06 4.43 -4.21
N LEU A 121 12.43 3.56 -4.99
CA LEU A 121 11.32 2.70 -4.61
C LEU A 121 11.62 1.27 -5.05
N GLN A 122 11.35 0.28 -4.20
CA GLN A 122 11.52 -1.13 -4.56
C GLN A 122 10.26 -1.68 -5.21
N LEU A 123 10.32 -2.10 -6.47
CA LEU A 123 9.22 -2.83 -7.10
C LEU A 123 9.31 -4.32 -6.73
N VAL A 124 8.30 -4.83 -6.05
CA VAL A 124 8.23 -6.24 -5.62
C VAL A 124 6.95 -6.87 -6.15
N THR A 125 6.99 -8.15 -6.53
CA THR A 125 5.77 -8.86 -6.96
C THR A 125 4.93 -9.27 -5.76
N ILE A 126 3.63 -9.44 -5.94
CA ILE A 126 2.73 -9.89 -4.86
C ILE A 126 3.21 -11.22 -4.26
N GLN A 127 3.74 -12.12 -5.10
CA GLN A 127 4.23 -13.43 -4.64
C GLN A 127 5.52 -13.30 -3.84
N ASP A 128 6.46 -12.46 -4.28
CA ASP A 128 7.73 -12.25 -3.58
C ASP A 128 7.50 -11.57 -2.23
N TYR A 129 6.59 -10.58 -2.18
CA TYR A 129 6.21 -9.91 -0.94
C TYR A 129 5.57 -10.86 0.07
N VAL A 130 4.63 -11.72 -0.35
CA VAL A 130 4.05 -12.75 0.53
C VAL A 130 5.13 -13.70 1.05
N ASN A 131 6.05 -14.15 0.20
CA ASN A 131 7.17 -15.01 0.62
C ASN A 131 8.09 -14.31 1.65
N GLU A 132 8.29 -13.00 1.52
CA GLU A 132 9.10 -12.19 2.43
C GLU A 132 8.41 -12.02 3.80
N ILE A 133 7.10 -11.78 3.84
CA ILE A 133 6.33 -11.76 5.10
C ILE A 133 6.38 -13.14 5.77
N ASP A 134 6.03 -14.20 5.03
CA ASP A 134 5.96 -15.58 5.55
C ASP A 134 7.32 -16.10 6.04
N SER A 135 8.44 -15.51 5.58
CA SER A 135 9.80 -15.84 6.05
C SER A 135 10.22 -15.07 7.30
N ASN A 136 9.46 -14.05 7.70
CA ASN A 136 9.72 -13.16 8.84
C ASN A 136 8.78 -13.41 10.04
N VAL A 137 7.96 -14.46 9.98
CA VAL A 137 7.00 -14.92 11.02
C VAL A 137 7.42 -16.26 11.62
#